data_AF-A0A3A0CHC1-F1
#
_entry.id   AF-A0A3A0CHC1-F1
#
_cell.length_a   1.000
_cell.length_b   1.000
_cell.length_c   1.000
_cell.angle_alpha   90.00
_cell.angle_beta   90.00
_cell.angle_gamma   90.00
#
_symmetry.space_group_name_H-M   'P 1'
#
loop_
_entity.id
_entity.type
_entity.pdbx_description
1 polymer ?
#
loop_
_entity_poly.entity_id
_entity_poly.type
_entity_poly.pdbx_seq_one_letter_code
_entity_poly.pdbx_strand_id
1 'polypeptide(L)'
;MGWQIYGIGAIAVLSGALLVLAVKLMGWSAEMGVGIASGLGLGLVLLVLGYFGTRRALREKDMKAAMSHALGGFFFRLVTLVAGVFALVYTGWANPLGFALSYLVTVFAFLALEVVMVQNALDKGKDDAAMPR
;
A
#
# COMPACT_ATOMS: atom_id res chain seq x y z
N MET A 1 2.31 -16.75 11.86
CA MET A 1 2.00 -15.97 10.63
C MET A 1 0.97 -14.86 10.85
N GLY A 2 -0.03 -14.99 11.73
CA GLY A 2 -0.93 -13.86 12.07
C GLY A 2 -0.20 -12.57 12.46
N TRP A 3 0.94 -12.68 13.15
CA TRP A 3 1.83 -11.57 13.50
C TRP A 3 2.27 -10.68 12.32
N GLN A 4 2.36 -11.19 11.08
CA GLN A 4 2.75 -10.39 9.91
C GLN A 4 1.61 -9.47 9.44
N ILE A 5 0.36 -9.93 9.48
CA ILE A 5 -0.81 -9.10 9.16
C ILE A 5 -0.97 -8.02 10.23
N TYR A 6 -0.86 -8.38 11.50
CA TYR A 6 -0.89 -7.41 12.60
C TYR A 6 0.27 -6.40 12.50
N GLY A 7 1.47 -6.85 12.10
CA GLY A 7 2.63 -5.98 11.89
C GLY A 7 2.40 -4.96 10.77
N ILE A 8 1.93 -5.39 9.59
CA ILE A 8 1.70 -4.48 8.46
C ILE A 8 0.50 -3.55 8.74
N GLY A 9 -0.57 -4.08 9.32
CA GLY A 9 -1.72 -3.30 9.76
C GLY A 9 -1.33 -2.25 10.80
N ALA A 10 -0.46 -2.60 11.76
CA ALA A 10 0.08 -1.66 12.73
C ALA A 10 0.89 -0.55 12.04
N ILE A 11 1.68 -0.84 11.01
CA ILE A 11 2.42 0.18 10.26
C ILE A 11 1.46 1.12 9.51
N ALA A 12 0.36 0.61 8.94
CA ALA A 12 -0.67 1.46 8.32
C ALA A 12 -1.30 2.41 9.36
N VAL A 13 -1.66 1.88 10.53
CA VAL A 13 -2.21 2.67 11.65
C VAL A 13 -1.20 3.71 12.15
N LEU A 14 0.06 3.32 12.33
CA LEU A 14 1.15 4.22 12.75
C LEU A 14 1.38 5.32 11.72
N SER A 15 1.36 5.00 10.42
CA SER A 15 1.48 5.98 9.35
C SER A 15 0.31 6.99 9.38
N GLY A 16 -0.90 6.51 9.67
CA GLY A 16 -2.07 7.37 9.83
C GLY A 16 -1.98 8.25 11.08
N ALA A 17 -1.51 7.71 12.19
CA ALA A 17 -1.27 8.47 13.42
C ALA A 17 -0.19 9.54 13.22
N LEU A 18 0.89 9.22 12.52
CA LEU A 18 1.93 10.18 12.14
C LEU A 18 1.41 11.26 11.20
N LEU A 19 0.51 10.92 10.28
CA LEU A 19 -0.17 11.92 9.44
C LEU A 19 -0.98 12.90 10.28
N VAL A 20 -1.81 12.39 11.21
CA VAL A 20 -2.61 13.23 12.11
C VAL A 20 -1.71 14.11 12.97
N LEU A 21 -0.64 13.54 13.52
CA LEU A 21 0.34 14.30 14.30
C LEU A 21 1.03 15.38 13.47
N ALA A 22 1.43 15.07 12.23
CA ALA A 22 2.04 16.03 11.33
C ALA A 22 1.10 17.20 11.01
N VAL A 23 -0.17 16.91 10.72
CA VAL A 23 -1.21 17.94 10.52
C VAL A 23 -1.37 18.80 11.77
N LYS A 24 -1.36 18.18 12.96
CA LYS A 24 -1.46 18.91 14.23
C LYS A 24 -0.25 19.80 14.50
N LEU A 25 0.96 19.34 14.20
CA LEU A 25 2.20 20.07 14.48
C LEU A 25 2.50 21.16 13.44
N MET A 26 2.20 20.91 12.16
CA MET A 26 2.46 21.86 11.07
C MET A 26 1.30 22.83 10.82
N GLY A 27 0.13 22.54 11.37
CA GLY A 27 -1.10 23.27 11.07
C GLY A 27 -1.72 22.82 9.75
N TRP A 28 -3.03 23.06 9.63
CA TRP A 28 -3.74 22.82 8.37
C TRP A 28 -3.50 23.97 7.40
N SER A 29 -3.09 23.64 6.18
CA SER A 29 -2.93 24.58 5.07
C SER A 29 -3.52 24.00 3.78
N ALA A 30 -3.73 24.84 2.76
CA ALA A 30 -4.21 24.39 1.46
C ALA A 30 -3.22 23.41 0.82
N GLU A 31 -1.92 23.70 0.92
CA GLU A 31 -0.83 22.86 0.43
C GLU A 31 -0.78 21.51 1.16
N MET A 32 -1.04 21.49 2.48
CA MET A 32 -1.17 20.26 3.26
C MET A 32 -2.36 19.42 2.77
N GLY A 33 -3.52 20.04 2.57
CA GLY A 33 -4.70 19.37 2.03
C GLY A 33 -4.46 18.77 0.65
N VAL A 34 -3.84 19.54 -0.26
CA VAL A 34 -3.48 19.09 -1.61
C VAL A 34 -2.47 17.95 -1.57
N GLY A 35 -1.46 18.02 -0.70
CA GLY A 35 -0.48 16.96 -0.50
C GLY A 35 -1.14 15.67 -0.06
N ILE A 36 -1.99 15.75 0.98
CA ILE A 36 -2.74 14.61 1.50
C ILE A 36 -3.64 14.01 0.42
N ALA A 37 -4.43 14.83 -0.26
CA ALA A 37 -5.35 14.38 -1.32
C ALA A 37 -4.61 13.71 -2.47
N SER A 38 -3.47 14.28 -2.88
CA SER A 38 -2.62 13.71 -3.94
C SER A 38 -2.02 12.37 -3.54
N GLY A 39 -1.53 12.25 -2.30
CA GLY A 39 -0.96 11.01 -1.79
C GLY A 39 -2.01 9.91 -1.65
N LEU A 40 -3.20 10.23 -1.13
CA LEU A 40 -4.33 9.31 -1.07
C LEU A 40 -4.80 8.91 -2.47
N GLY A 41 -4.98 9.87 -3.37
CA GLY A 41 -5.46 9.63 -4.73
C GLY A 41 -4.53 8.71 -5.51
N LEU A 42 -3.23 9.03 -5.54
CA LEU A 42 -2.24 8.20 -6.21
C LEU A 42 -2.11 6.82 -5.55
N GLY A 43 -2.10 6.80 -4.22
CA GLY A 43 -2.08 5.58 -3.42
C GLY A 43 -3.24 4.64 -3.71
N LEU A 44 -4.46 5.17 -3.80
CA LEU A 44 -5.67 4.42 -4.14
C LEU A 44 -5.65 3.89 -5.58
N VAL A 45 -5.16 4.67 -6.54
CA VAL A 45 -5.01 4.19 -7.93
C VAL A 45 -4.07 2.99 -7.98
N LEU A 46 -2.94 3.06 -7.29
CA LEU A 46 -1.98 1.95 -7.23
C LEU A 46 -2.50 0.75 -6.44
N LEU A 47 -3.33 1.00 -5.42
CA LEU A 47 -4.04 -0.03 -4.68
C LEU A 47 -4.97 -0.81 -5.61
N VAL A 48 -5.77 -0.12 -6.43
CA VAL A 48 -6.69 -0.74 -7.38
C VAL A 48 -5.93 -1.57 -8.42
N LEU A 49 -4.88 -1.00 -9.03
CA LEU A 49 -4.06 -1.71 -10.02
C LEU A 49 -3.36 -2.93 -9.42
N GLY A 50 -2.79 -2.77 -8.22
CA GLY A 50 -2.15 -3.86 -7.48
C GLY A 50 -3.14 -4.97 -7.14
N TYR A 51 -4.34 -4.62 -6.66
CA TYR A 51 -5.38 -5.58 -6.32
C TYR A 51 -5.76 -6.48 -7.49
N PHE A 52 -6.02 -5.88 -8.66
CA PHE A 52 -6.38 -6.63 -9.86
C PHE A 52 -5.21 -7.49 -10.37
N GLY A 53 -3.98 -6.97 -10.32
CA GLY A 53 -2.76 -7.71 -10.68
C GLY A 53 -2.58 -8.95 -9.80
N THR A 54 -2.60 -8.77 -8.48
CA THR A 54 -2.44 -9.86 -7.50
C THR A 54 -3.58 -10.86 -7.58
N ARG A 55 -4.83 -10.40 -7.75
CA ARG A 55 -5.98 -11.30 -7.96
C ARG A 55 -5.86 -12.14 -9.22
N ARG A 56 -5.35 -11.57 -10.32
CA ARG A 56 -5.13 -12.29 -11.57
C ARG A 56 -4.02 -13.33 -11.43
N ALA A 57 -2.87 -12.95 -10.85
CA ALA A 57 -1.77 -13.88 -10.61
C ALA A 57 -2.18 -15.06 -9.72
N LEU A 58 -2.97 -14.81 -8.67
CA LEU A 58 -3.50 -15.87 -7.79
C LEU A 58 -4.46 -16.83 -8.52
N ARG A 59 -5.21 -16.37 -9.53
CA ARG A 59 -6.09 -17.24 -10.33
C ARG A 59 -5.30 -18.20 -11.22
N GLU A 60 -4.13 -17.80 -11.68
CA GLU A 60 -3.27 -18.60 -12.56
C GLU A 60 -2.47 -19.67 -11.79
N LYS A 61 -2.63 -19.77 -10.45
CA LYS A 61 -1.92 -20.67 -9.53
C LYS A 61 -0.38 -20.59 -9.63
N ASP A 62 0.16 -19.56 -10.26
CA ASP A 62 1.59 -19.33 -10.37
C ASP A 62 2.09 -18.50 -9.18
N MET A 63 2.59 -19.19 -8.15
CA MET A 63 3.18 -18.55 -6.96
C MET A 63 4.42 -17.70 -7.30
N LYS A 64 5.20 -18.03 -8.32
CA LYS A 64 6.36 -17.22 -8.73
C LYS A 64 5.88 -15.91 -9.34
N ALA A 65 4.88 -15.95 -10.22
CA ALA A 65 4.28 -14.75 -10.79
C ALA A 65 3.63 -13.89 -9.70
N ALA A 66 2.90 -14.49 -8.76
CA ALA A 66 2.29 -13.77 -7.64
C ALA A 66 3.33 -13.07 -6.76
N MET A 67 4.43 -13.75 -6.42
CA MET A 67 5.50 -13.17 -5.60
C MET A 67 6.29 -12.08 -6.35
N SER A 68 6.52 -12.27 -7.66
CA SER A 68 7.12 -11.25 -8.53
C SER A 68 6.24 -10.01 -8.65
N HIS A 69 4.92 -10.16 -8.75
CA HIS A 69 3.98 -9.05 -8.77
C HIS A 69 3.94 -8.29 -7.43
N ALA A 70 3.96 -9.00 -6.30
CA ALA A 70 4.00 -8.38 -4.98
C ALA A 70 5.29 -7.56 -4.78
N LEU A 71 6.45 -8.15 -5.09
CA LEU A 71 7.75 -7.46 -4.98
C LEU A 71 7.87 -6.30 -5.98
N GLY A 72 7.54 -6.53 -7.25
CA GLY A 72 7.58 -5.49 -8.29
C GLY A 72 6.63 -4.33 -7.97
N GLY A 73 5.42 -4.64 -7.48
CA GLY A 73 4.46 -3.65 -7.03
C GLY A 73 4.97 -2.84 -5.83
N PHE A 74 5.65 -3.47 -4.88
CA PHE A 74 6.27 -2.78 -3.75
C PHE A 74 7.38 -1.81 -4.20
N PHE A 75 8.30 -2.27 -5.05
CA PHE A 75 9.36 -1.40 -5.59
C PHE A 75 8.79 -0.22 -6.38
N PHE A 76 7.79 -0.46 -7.22
CA PHE A 76 7.12 0.60 -7.97
C PHE A 76 6.49 1.65 -7.04
N ARG A 77 5.87 1.22 -5.94
CA ARG A 77 5.29 2.13 -4.94
C ARG A 77 6.37 2.96 -4.24
N LEU A 78 7.53 2.37 -3.93
CA LEU A 78 8.64 3.08 -3.30
C LEU A 78 9.24 4.13 -4.25
N VAL A 79 9.45 3.77 -5.52
CA VAL A 79 9.90 4.71 -6.56
C VAL A 79 8.90 5.85 -6.72
N THR A 80 7.61 5.53 -6.76
CA THR A 80 6.54 6.54 -6.87
C THR A 80 6.51 7.48 -5.66
N LEU A 81 6.70 6.96 -4.45
CA LEU A 81 6.81 7.78 -3.24
C LEU A 81 7.98 8.76 -3.35
N VAL A 82 9.18 8.25 -3.67
CA VAL A 82 10.39 9.07 -3.77
C VAL A 82 10.24 10.12 -4.87
N ALA A 83 9.83 9.71 -6.07
CA ALA A 83 9.62 10.61 -7.20
C ALA A 83 8.55 11.68 -6.90
N GLY A 84 7.44 11.30 -6.26
CA GLY A 84 6.38 12.22 -5.85
C GLY A 84 6.88 13.23 -4.83
N VAL A 85 7.59 12.80 -3.78
CA VAL A 85 8.19 13.70 -2.79
C VAL A 85 9.17 14.67 -3.45
N PHE A 86 10.09 14.18 -4.28
CA PHE A 86 11.05 15.04 -4.98
C PHE A 86 10.35 16.05 -5.89
N ALA A 87 9.34 15.61 -6.65
CA ALA A 87 8.57 16.49 -7.51
C ALA A 87 7.90 17.61 -6.69
N LEU A 88 7.26 17.28 -5.55
CA LEU A 88 6.62 18.26 -4.69
C LEU A 88 7.60 19.21 -4.00
N VAL A 89 8.76 18.70 -3.55
CA VAL A 89 9.83 19.54 -2.99
C VAL A 89 10.34 20.54 -4.02
N TYR A 90 10.50 20.11 -5.28
CA TYR A 90 11.03 20.96 -6.35
C TYR A 90 10.02 22.02 -6.81
N THR A 91 8.73 21.66 -6.87
CA THR A 91 7.69 22.51 -7.45
C THR A 91 6.95 23.36 -6.43
N GLY A 92 6.90 22.94 -5.17
CA GLY A 92 6.28 23.68 -4.07
C GLY A 92 4.76 23.79 -4.10
N TRP A 93 4.05 23.15 -5.04
CA TRP A 93 2.59 23.29 -5.16
C TRP A 93 1.78 22.52 -4.11
N ALA A 94 2.41 21.61 -3.37
CA ALA A 94 1.77 20.85 -2.30
C ALA A 94 2.77 20.48 -1.20
N ASN A 95 2.28 20.15 -0.01
CA ASN A 95 3.11 19.73 1.11
C ASN A 95 3.66 18.30 0.88
N PRO A 96 4.99 18.11 0.76
CA PRO A 96 5.56 16.79 0.47
C PRO A 96 5.35 15.77 1.60
N LEU A 97 5.28 16.25 2.85
CA LEU A 97 5.12 15.39 4.02
C LEU A 97 3.67 14.89 4.15
N GLY A 98 2.69 15.77 3.88
CA GLY A 98 1.28 15.40 3.75
C GLY A 98 1.06 14.34 2.68
N PHE A 99 1.71 14.50 1.51
CA PHE A 99 1.72 13.50 0.44
C PHE A 99 2.35 12.18 0.87
N ALA A 100 3.56 12.21 1.42
CA ALA A 100 4.31 11.01 1.77
C ALA A 100 3.55 10.15 2.80
N LEU A 101 3.07 10.78 3.87
CA LEU A 101 2.39 10.08 4.95
C LEU A 101 1.03 9.52 4.49
N SER A 102 0.24 10.29 3.74
CA SER A 102 -1.04 9.81 3.24
C SER A 102 -0.90 8.71 2.19
N TYR A 103 0.13 8.80 1.33
CA TYR A 103 0.49 7.74 0.39
C TYR A 103 0.93 6.47 1.12
N LEU A 104 1.81 6.57 2.12
CA LEU A 104 2.27 5.41 2.90
C LEU A 104 1.12 4.68 3.61
N VAL A 105 0.14 5.40 4.14
CA VAL A 105 -1.08 4.79 4.71
C VAL A 105 -1.73 3.84 3.71
N THR A 106 -1.91 4.26 2.46
CA THR A 106 -2.52 3.41 1.42
C THR A 106 -1.63 2.25 1.02
N VAL A 107 -0.31 2.45 0.93
CA VAL A 107 0.65 1.39 0.59
C VAL A 107 0.62 0.28 1.64
N PHE A 108 0.64 0.62 2.93
CA PHE A 108 0.60 -0.37 4.00
C PHE A 108 -0.77 -1.02 4.15
N ALA A 109 -1.87 -0.28 3.96
CA ALA A 109 -3.21 -0.86 3.90
C ALA A 109 -3.30 -1.91 2.77
N PHE A 110 -2.71 -1.62 1.62
CA PHE A 110 -2.68 -2.55 0.51
C PHE A 110 -1.79 -3.77 0.77
N LEU A 111 -0.59 -3.59 1.35
CA LEU A 111 0.28 -4.70 1.74
C LEU A 111 -0.43 -5.65 2.72
N ALA A 112 -1.19 -5.11 3.68
CA ALA A 112 -1.98 -5.94 4.59
C ALA A 112 -3.04 -6.75 3.82
N LEU A 113 -3.71 -6.13 2.85
CA LEU A 113 -4.70 -6.78 2.00
C LEU A 113 -4.08 -7.86 1.09
N GLU A 114 -2.93 -7.61 0.47
CA GLU A 114 -2.21 -8.61 -0.33
C GLU A 114 -1.83 -9.84 0.50
N VAL A 115 -1.31 -9.63 1.71
CA VAL A 115 -0.96 -10.73 2.62
C VAL A 115 -2.19 -11.56 2.96
N VAL A 116 -3.32 -10.93 3.26
CA VAL A 116 -4.59 -11.64 3.53
C VAL A 116 -5.04 -12.44 2.29
N MET A 117 -4.96 -11.85 1.09
CA MET A 117 -5.35 -12.54 -0.15
C MET A 117 -4.48 -13.76 -0.43
N VAL A 118 -3.16 -13.63 -0.28
CA VAL A 118 -2.21 -14.73 -0.49
C VAL A 118 -2.43 -15.83 0.55
N GLN A 119 -2.65 -15.49 1.82
CA GLN A 119 -2.94 -16.47 2.86
C GLN A 119 -4.23 -17.24 2.57
N ASN A 120 -5.31 -16.54 2.23
CA ASN A 120 -6.59 -17.17 1.87
C ASN A 120 -6.46 -18.09 0.65
N ALA A 121 -5.58 -17.77 -0.31
CA ALA A 121 -5.32 -18.62 -1.46
C ALA A 121 -4.52 -19.88 -1.08
N LEU A 122 -3.52 -19.74 -0.19
CA LEU A 122 -2.73 -20.86 0.31
C LEU A 122 -3.57 -21.84 1.16
N ASP A 123 -4.44 -21.31 2.02
CA ASP A 123 -5.27 -22.16 2.88
C ASP A 123 -6.31 -22.94 2.07
N LYS A 124 -6.96 -22.29 1.08
CA LYS A 124 -7.83 -23.01 0.11
C LYS A 124 -7.09 -24.09 -0.66
N GLY A 125 -5.85 -23.82 -1.06
CA GLY A 125 -5.02 -24.82 -1.77
C GLY A 125 -4.70 -26.05 -0.91
N LYS A 126 -4.59 -25.90 0.41
CA LYS A 126 -4.41 -27.02 1.35
C LYS A 126 -5.69 -27.82 1.54
N ASP A 127 -6.84 -27.14 1.66
CA ASP A 127 -8.14 -27.79 1.80
C ASP A 127 -8.48 -28.63 0.55
N ASP A 128 -8.23 -28.10 -0.64
CA ASP A 128 -8.40 -28.81 -1.92
C ASP A 128 -7.46 -30.04 -2.02
N ALA A 129 -6.25 -29.97 -1.48
CA ALA A 129 -5.30 -31.09 -1.46
C ALA A 129 -5.65 -32.15 -0.40
N ALA A 130 -6.34 -31.77 0.68
CA ALA A 130 -6.79 -32.67 1.74
C ALA A 130 -8.10 -33.41 1.41
N MET A 131 -8.87 -32.93 0.44
CA MET A 131 -10.04 -33.62 -0.13
C MET A 131 -9.81 -33.97 -1.60
N PRO A 132 -9.00 -35.00 -1.91
CA PRO A 132 -8.88 -35.48 -3.28
C PRO A 132 -10.25 -36.01 -3.74
N ARG A 133 -10.81 -35.39 -4.77
CA ARG A 133 -11.95 -35.92 -5.50
C ARG A 133 -11.52 -37.05 -6.42
#